data_AF-A0A2K9LI58-F1
#
_entry.id   AF-A0A2K9LI58-F1
#
_cell.length_a   1.000
_cell.length_b   1.000
_cell.length_c   1.000
_cell.angle_alpha   90.00
_cell.angle_beta   90.00
_cell.angle_gamma   90.00
#
_symmetry.space_group_name_H-M   'P 1'
#
loop_
_entity.id
_entity.type
_entity.pdbx_description
1 polymer ?
#
loop_
_entity_poly.entity_id
_entity_poly.type
_entity_poly.pdbx_seq_one_letter_code
_entity_poly.pdbx_strand_id
1 'polypeptide(L)'
;MKRESGSVLLISLVMLLILTVVGVASISGVSMTEKMTNNQRDYDIAFEMAEAALVQGERWIDDYDGGWNNGHLQSSCTGSTCWTQNCTNGLCFRGSYPAGSSALCEVDTSGTPVWNNESIWNSNSATYSESVAAVAPPKYLIEFLCYTPRDPTSYTEPPDYTSWVRIYRVTALAYGSHPETRIMLQSTYRVD
;
A
#
# COMPACT_ATOMS: atom_id res chain seq x y z
N MET A 1 -83.29 11.74 16.67
CA MET A 1 -82.25 11.16 15.80
C MET A 1 -80.96 11.93 16.03
N LYS A 2 -79.96 11.31 16.70
CA LYS A 2 -78.67 11.95 16.95
C LYS A 2 -77.86 11.93 15.65
N ARG A 3 -77.37 13.09 15.21
CA ARG A 3 -76.43 13.22 14.10
C ARG A 3 -75.04 12.91 14.65
N GLU A 4 -74.45 11.82 14.17
CA GLU A 4 -73.04 11.50 14.41
C GLU A 4 -72.18 12.53 13.66
N SER A 5 -71.43 13.33 14.40
CA SER A 5 -70.50 14.33 13.88
C SER A 5 -69.27 13.61 13.33
N GLY A 6 -69.15 13.56 12.01
CA GLY A 6 -68.09 12.86 11.29
C GLY A 6 -66.70 13.49 11.51
N SER A 7 -66.02 13.07 12.58
CA SER A 7 -64.61 13.43 12.87
C SER A 7 -63.60 12.37 12.37
N VAL A 8 -64.09 11.27 11.77
CA VAL A 8 -63.27 10.13 11.34
C VAL A 8 -62.20 10.51 10.32
N LEU A 9 -62.51 11.43 9.39
CA LEU A 9 -61.56 11.86 8.37
C LEU A 9 -60.34 12.55 8.99
N LEU A 10 -60.56 13.43 9.97
CA LEU A 10 -59.48 14.13 10.68
C LEU A 10 -58.59 13.17 11.47
N ILE A 11 -59.21 12.22 12.17
CA ILE A 11 -58.46 11.21 12.94
C ILE A 11 -57.63 10.32 12.00
N SER A 12 -58.21 9.90 10.87
CA SER A 12 -57.49 9.11 9.86
C SER A 12 -56.32 9.88 9.24
N LEU A 13 -56.49 11.19 8.98
CA LEU A 13 -55.44 12.04 8.44
C LEU A 13 -54.28 12.20 9.44
N VAL A 14 -54.59 12.43 10.72
CA VAL A 14 -53.58 12.56 11.78
C VAL A 14 -52.84 11.24 11.98
N MET A 15 -53.55 10.11 12.00
CA MET A 15 -52.91 8.79 12.06
C MET A 15 -52.01 8.52 10.86
N LEU A 16 -52.47 8.82 9.64
CA LEU A 16 -51.66 8.68 8.43
C LEU A 16 -50.40 9.55 8.50
N LEU A 17 -50.53 10.81 8.93
CA LEU A 17 -49.41 11.73 9.11
C LEU A 17 -48.38 11.16 10.08
N ILE A 18 -48.81 10.67 11.25
CA ILE A 18 -47.91 10.10 12.27
C ILE A 18 -47.16 8.89 11.69
N LEU A 19 -47.86 7.98 11.01
CA LEU A 19 -47.24 6.81 10.37
C LEU A 19 -46.21 7.22 9.30
N THR A 20 -46.50 8.25 8.50
CA THR A 20 -45.53 8.73 7.49
C THR A 20 -44.28 9.32 8.12
N VAL A 21 -44.40 10.12 9.18
CA VAL A 21 -43.23 10.72 9.88
C VAL A 21 -42.34 9.63 10.50
N VAL A 22 -42.94 8.62 11.13
CA VAL A 22 -42.19 7.48 11.68
C VAL A 22 -41.53 6.67 10.57
N GLY A 23 -42.21 6.49 9.44
CA GLY A 23 -41.65 5.83 8.26
C GLY A 23 -40.42 6.55 7.70
N VAL A 24 -40.49 7.87 7.53
CA VAL A 24 -39.37 8.68 7.01
C VAL A 24 -38.18 8.69 7.97
N ALA A 25 -38.43 8.82 9.28
CA ALA A 25 -37.37 8.77 10.29
C ALA A 25 -36.64 7.42 10.33
N SER A 26 -37.30 6.32 9.96
CA SER A 26 -36.69 5.00 9.86
C SER A 26 -35.78 4.88 8.64
N ILE A 27 -36.16 5.48 7.50
CA ILE A 27 -35.38 5.45 6.25
C ILE A 27 -34.08 6.25 6.38
N SER A 28 -34.10 7.39 7.08
CA SER A 28 -32.92 8.24 7.24
C SER A 28 -31.77 7.56 8.00
N GLY A 29 -32.07 6.70 8.97
CA GLY A 29 -31.06 5.90 9.69
C GLY A 29 -30.35 4.89 8.79
N VAL A 30 -31.10 4.20 7.93
CA VAL A 30 -30.57 3.16 7.01
C VAL A 30 -29.58 3.75 6.01
N SER A 31 -29.86 4.95 5.49
CA SER A 31 -28.97 5.62 4.53
C SER A 31 -27.59 5.95 5.11
N MET A 32 -27.51 6.31 6.40
CA MET A 32 -26.23 6.60 7.05
C MET A 32 -25.40 5.32 7.26
N THR A 33 -26.04 4.24 7.71
CA THR A 33 -25.37 2.94 7.89
C THR A 33 -24.90 2.34 6.57
N GLU A 34 -25.65 2.55 5.48
CA GLU A 34 -25.25 2.11 4.13
C GLU A 34 -23.96 2.81 3.68
N LYS A 35 -23.87 4.13 3.83
CA LYS A 35 -22.65 4.89 3.47
C LYS A 35 -21.44 4.44 4.29
N MET A 36 -21.61 4.24 5.59
CA MET A 36 -20.54 3.74 6.45
C MET A 36 -20.08 2.34 6.02
N THR A 37 -21.03 1.45 5.72
CA THR A 37 -20.74 0.09 5.26
C THR A 37 -20.02 0.09 3.91
N ASN A 38 -20.42 0.96 2.99
CA ASN A 38 -19.78 1.11 1.70
C ASN A 38 -18.35 1.64 1.84
N ASN A 39 -18.12 2.64 2.70
CA ASN A 39 -16.79 3.16 2.96
C ASN A 39 -15.88 2.12 3.65
N GLN A 40 -16.42 1.37 4.61
CA GLN A 40 -15.67 0.31 5.28
C GLN A 40 -15.27 -0.78 4.28
N ARG A 41 -16.21 -1.22 3.43
CA ARG A 41 -15.92 -2.22 2.39
C ARG A 41 -14.85 -1.73 1.42
N ASP A 42 -14.90 -0.46 1.03
CA ASP A 42 -13.92 0.13 0.12
C ASP A 42 -12.52 0.17 0.74
N TYR A 43 -12.44 0.47 2.04
CA TYR A 43 -11.21 0.43 2.82
C TYR A 43 -10.64 -0.99 2.91
N ASP A 44 -11.49 -1.98 3.21
CA ASP A 44 -11.08 -3.38 3.31
C ASP A 44 -10.50 -3.89 1.97
N ILE A 45 -11.15 -3.57 0.85
CA ILE A 45 -10.64 -3.87 -0.49
C ILE A 45 -9.28 -3.21 -0.73
N ALA A 46 -9.14 -1.93 -0.43
CA ALA A 46 -7.88 -1.22 -0.60
C ALA A 46 -6.76 -1.83 0.26
N PHE A 47 -7.07 -2.27 1.47
CA PHE A 47 -6.12 -2.92 2.38
C PHE A 47 -5.67 -4.29 1.85
N GLU A 48 -6.61 -5.16 1.46
CA GLU A 48 -6.30 -6.48 0.88
C GLU A 48 -5.44 -6.35 -0.39
N MET A 49 -5.74 -5.36 -1.24
CA MET A 49 -4.97 -5.11 -2.46
C MET A 49 -3.56 -4.56 -2.15
N ALA A 50 -3.41 -3.74 -1.12
CA ALA A 50 -2.10 -3.27 -0.66
C ALA A 50 -1.27 -4.43 -0.11
N GLU A 51 -1.88 -5.34 0.66
CA GLU A 51 -1.22 -6.54 1.18
C GLU A 51 -0.79 -7.47 0.04
N ALA A 52 -1.65 -7.70 -0.95
CA ALA A 52 -1.32 -8.51 -2.12
C ALA A 52 -0.11 -7.95 -2.90
N ALA A 53 -0.06 -6.63 -3.11
CA ALA A 53 1.07 -5.97 -3.76
C ALA A 53 2.35 -6.01 -2.91
N LEU A 54 2.22 -5.87 -1.59
CA LEU A 54 3.34 -5.98 -0.65
C LEU A 54 3.97 -7.37 -0.70
N VAL A 55 3.14 -8.42 -0.61
CA VAL A 55 3.57 -9.82 -0.69
C VAL A 55 4.19 -10.13 -2.06
N GLN A 56 3.67 -9.55 -3.15
CA GLN A 56 4.31 -9.69 -4.46
C GLN A 56 5.70 -9.06 -4.49
N GLY A 57 5.88 -7.89 -3.88
CA GLY A 57 7.18 -7.24 -3.75
C GLY A 57 8.18 -8.10 -2.97
N GLU A 58 7.74 -8.71 -1.87
CA GLU A 58 8.56 -9.64 -1.07
C GLU A 58 8.96 -10.89 -1.87
N ARG A 59 8.01 -11.52 -2.58
CA ARG A 59 8.31 -12.67 -3.47
C ARG A 59 9.28 -12.31 -4.59
N TRP A 60 9.16 -11.11 -5.16
CA TRP A 60 10.08 -10.65 -6.17
C TRP A 60 11.51 -10.57 -5.62
N ILE A 61 11.67 -10.15 -4.36
CA ILE A 61 12.98 -10.12 -3.69
C ILE A 61 13.54 -11.54 -3.54
N ASP A 62 12.73 -12.50 -3.09
CA ASP A 62 13.16 -13.90 -2.94
C ASP A 62 13.61 -14.51 -4.28
N ASP A 63 12.84 -14.28 -5.35
CA ASP A 63 13.17 -14.75 -6.69
C ASP A 63 14.44 -14.08 -7.25
N TYR A 64 14.68 -12.81 -6.89
CA TYR A 64 15.81 -12.01 -7.33
C TYR A 64 17.11 -12.31 -6.55
N ASP A 65 17.03 -12.88 -5.35
CA ASP A 65 18.14 -12.98 -4.41
C ASP A 65 19.39 -13.65 -5.01
N GLY A 66 19.21 -14.78 -5.69
CA GLY A 66 20.29 -15.53 -6.34
C GLY A 66 20.94 -14.78 -7.52
N GLY A 67 20.29 -13.75 -8.05
CA GLY A 67 20.78 -12.87 -9.10
C GLY A 67 21.45 -11.60 -8.58
N TRP A 68 21.50 -11.36 -7.27
CA TRP A 68 22.05 -10.13 -6.72
C TRP A 68 23.53 -9.92 -7.08
N ASN A 69 23.87 -8.71 -7.49
CA ASN A 69 25.24 -8.27 -7.72
C ASN A 69 25.33 -6.76 -7.41
N ASN A 70 26.44 -6.32 -6.82
CA ASN A 70 26.73 -4.90 -6.59
C ASN A 70 26.68 -4.05 -7.86
N GLY A 71 26.91 -4.63 -9.05
CA GLY A 71 26.75 -3.96 -10.34
C GLY A 71 25.33 -3.42 -10.59
N HIS A 72 24.31 -3.99 -9.93
CA HIS A 72 22.93 -3.51 -10.04
C HIS A 72 22.67 -2.18 -9.32
N LEU A 73 23.57 -1.78 -8.41
CA LEU A 73 23.53 -0.48 -7.71
C LEU A 73 24.34 0.60 -8.43
N GLN A 74 25.12 0.23 -9.46
CA GLN A 74 26.00 1.15 -10.16
C GLN A 74 25.24 1.95 -11.22
N SER A 75 25.70 3.18 -11.50
CA SER A 75 25.13 4.02 -12.56
C SER A 75 25.28 3.43 -13.97
N SER A 76 26.20 2.47 -14.16
CA SER A 76 26.39 1.71 -15.39
C SER A 76 25.43 0.52 -15.54
N CYS A 77 24.55 0.27 -14.56
CA CYS A 77 23.58 -0.80 -14.65
C CYS A 77 22.67 -0.61 -15.88
N THR A 78 22.42 -1.71 -16.60
CA THR A 78 21.49 -1.75 -17.73
C THR A 78 20.52 -2.91 -17.54
N GLY A 79 19.30 -2.78 -18.06
CA GLY A 79 18.24 -3.79 -17.93
C GLY A 79 17.18 -3.40 -16.90
N SER A 80 16.45 -4.40 -16.41
CA SER A 80 15.28 -4.20 -15.54
C SER A 80 15.56 -4.30 -14.04
N THR A 81 16.75 -4.78 -13.64
CA THR A 81 17.14 -5.06 -12.24
C THR A 81 18.02 -3.97 -11.63
N CYS A 82 17.99 -2.76 -12.20
CA CYS A 82 18.81 -1.65 -11.74
C CYS A 82 18.14 -0.90 -10.61
N TRP A 83 18.85 -0.77 -9.49
CA TRP A 83 18.37 -0.03 -8.33
C TRP A 83 18.82 1.43 -8.46
N THR A 84 17.85 2.31 -8.64
CA THR A 84 18.14 3.72 -8.92
C THR A 84 17.46 4.63 -7.90
N GLN A 85 17.96 5.86 -7.76
CA GLN A 85 17.32 6.85 -6.89
C GLN A 85 15.89 7.23 -7.37
N ASN A 86 15.62 7.06 -8.66
CA ASN A 86 14.30 7.29 -9.26
C ASN A 86 13.39 6.06 -9.23
N CYS A 87 13.86 4.95 -8.65
CA CYS A 87 13.09 3.73 -8.47
C CYS A 87 12.59 3.08 -9.76
N THR A 88 13.38 3.07 -10.83
CA THR A 88 12.98 2.47 -12.11
C THR A 88 12.53 1.02 -11.91
N ASN A 89 11.38 0.64 -12.49
CA ASN A 89 10.72 -0.67 -12.28
C ASN A 89 10.41 -0.99 -10.81
N GLY A 90 10.24 0.03 -9.97
CA GLY A 90 9.97 -0.08 -8.54
C GLY A 90 11.21 -0.33 -7.69
N LEU A 91 12.42 -0.35 -8.25
CA LEU A 91 13.64 -0.70 -7.53
C LEU A 91 14.42 0.54 -7.10
N CYS A 92 14.29 0.89 -5.82
CA CYS A 92 14.88 2.09 -5.23
C CYS A 92 16.19 1.79 -4.52
N PHE A 93 17.24 2.55 -4.83
CA PHE A 93 18.39 2.66 -3.93
C PHE A 93 18.79 4.13 -3.80
N ARG A 94 18.67 4.65 -2.57
CA ARG A 94 19.12 5.98 -2.19
C ARG A 94 20.33 5.84 -1.31
N GLY A 95 21.49 5.98 -1.91
CA GLY A 95 22.73 5.75 -1.20
C GLY A 95 23.92 5.76 -2.12
N SER A 96 25.07 5.41 -1.55
CA SER A 96 26.29 5.17 -2.31
C SER A 96 26.86 3.80 -1.98
N TYR A 97 27.42 3.15 -2.99
CA TYR A 97 28.25 1.97 -2.82
C TYR A 97 29.69 2.41 -3.03
N PRO A 98 30.54 2.45 -2.00
CA PRO A 98 31.89 2.99 -2.16
C PRO A 98 32.70 2.14 -3.14
N ALA A 99 33.45 2.81 -4.03
CA ALA A 99 34.35 2.13 -4.94
C ALA A 99 35.60 1.68 -4.19
N GLY A 100 35.59 0.43 -3.71
CA GLY A 100 36.70 -0.20 -3.00
C GLY A 100 36.30 -1.61 -2.56
N SER A 101 37.19 -2.58 -2.76
CA SER A 101 36.97 -3.95 -2.31
C SER A 101 36.83 -3.95 -0.79
N SER A 102 35.61 -4.24 -0.29
CA SER A 102 35.20 -4.38 1.13
C SER A 102 34.41 -3.22 1.76
N ALA A 103 33.65 -2.43 0.99
CA ALA A 103 32.79 -1.40 1.56
C ALA A 103 31.33 -1.84 1.73
N LEU A 104 30.74 -1.51 2.88
CA LEU A 104 29.28 -1.49 3.05
C LEU A 104 28.70 -0.32 2.25
N CYS A 105 27.48 -0.47 1.76
CA CYS A 105 26.79 0.67 1.20
C CYS A 105 26.26 1.59 2.31
N GLU A 106 26.16 2.87 1.98
CA GLU A 106 25.60 3.90 2.85
C GLU A 106 24.25 4.32 2.29
N VAL A 107 23.24 4.38 3.16
CA VAL A 107 21.89 4.87 2.80
C VAL A 107 21.82 6.38 3.00
N ASP A 108 21.35 7.10 1.99
CA ASP A 108 21.05 8.53 2.10
C ASP A 108 19.62 8.71 2.65
N THR A 109 19.53 9.18 3.89
CA THR A 109 18.26 9.48 4.56
C THR A 109 17.82 10.93 4.43
N SER A 110 18.55 11.76 3.68
CA SER A 110 18.20 13.17 3.49
C SER A 110 17.06 13.36 2.48
N GLY A 111 16.47 14.56 2.42
CA GLY A 111 15.43 14.89 1.45
C GLY A 111 14.11 14.12 1.63
N THR A 112 13.31 14.08 0.56
CA THR A 112 11.98 13.47 0.59
C THR A 112 12.09 11.94 0.45
N PRO A 113 11.52 11.14 1.37
CA PRO A 113 11.50 9.68 1.23
C PRO A 113 10.84 9.24 -0.07
N VAL A 114 11.32 8.15 -0.68
CA VAL A 114 10.82 7.67 -1.99
C VAL A 114 9.33 7.35 -1.95
N TRP A 115 8.84 6.79 -0.84
CA TRP A 115 7.43 6.47 -0.64
C TRP A 115 6.52 7.70 -0.62
N ASN A 116 7.08 8.89 -0.34
CA ASN A 116 6.34 10.15 -0.33
C ASN A 116 6.52 10.97 -1.62
N ASN A 117 7.08 10.38 -2.68
CA ASN A 117 7.29 11.05 -3.96
C ASN A 117 6.27 10.57 -5.00
N GLU A 118 5.26 11.41 -5.29
CA GLU A 118 4.19 11.06 -6.25
C GLU A 118 4.69 10.79 -7.67
N SER A 119 5.76 11.47 -8.11
CA SER A 119 6.32 11.27 -9.46
C SER A 119 6.83 9.85 -9.66
N ILE A 120 7.46 9.28 -8.61
CA ILE A 120 7.94 7.90 -8.60
C ILE A 120 6.78 6.91 -8.70
N TRP A 121 5.73 7.11 -7.91
CA TRP A 121 4.52 6.27 -7.96
C TRP A 121 3.79 6.35 -9.31
N ASN A 122 3.88 7.47 -10.02
CA ASN A 122 3.22 7.63 -11.30
C ASN A 122 4.00 6.96 -12.45
N SER A 123 5.33 7.07 -12.44
CA SER A 123 6.14 6.73 -13.62
C SER A 123 7.04 5.51 -13.46
N ASN A 124 7.46 5.20 -12.23
CA ASN A 124 8.56 4.26 -12.00
C ASN A 124 8.19 3.07 -11.12
N SER A 125 7.12 3.15 -10.32
CA SER A 125 6.70 2.04 -9.43
C SER A 125 6.37 0.77 -10.20
N ALA A 126 6.66 -0.38 -9.59
CA ALA A 126 6.17 -1.66 -10.07
C ALA A 126 4.66 -1.76 -9.87
N THR A 127 4.00 -2.50 -10.75
CA THR A 127 2.55 -2.75 -10.68
C THR A 127 2.32 -4.21 -10.30
N TYR A 128 1.33 -4.45 -9.46
CA TYR A 128 0.85 -5.79 -9.15
C TYR A 128 0.41 -6.50 -10.44
N SER A 129 0.78 -7.77 -10.54
CA SER A 129 0.71 -8.52 -11.79
C SER A 129 -0.70 -9.00 -12.13
N GLU A 130 -1.55 -9.18 -11.13
CA GLU A 130 -2.93 -9.66 -11.30
C GLU A 130 -3.90 -8.48 -11.39
N SER A 131 -4.98 -8.66 -12.15
CA SER A 131 -6.04 -7.68 -12.28
C SER A 131 -7.30 -8.13 -11.54
N VAL A 132 -7.81 -7.29 -10.65
CA VAL A 132 -9.12 -7.46 -10.02
C VAL A 132 -10.11 -6.49 -10.68
N ALA A 133 -11.28 -6.99 -11.07
CA ALA A 133 -12.28 -6.17 -11.73
C ALA A 133 -12.71 -4.99 -10.84
N ALA A 134 -12.88 -3.82 -11.46
CA ALA A 134 -13.31 -2.58 -10.80
C ALA A 134 -12.36 -1.99 -9.74
N VAL A 135 -11.13 -2.49 -9.63
CA VAL A 135 -10.09 -1.94 -8.74
C VAL A 135 -8.86 -1.57 -9.56
N ALA A 136 -8.27 -0.41 -9.29
CA ALA A 136 -7.03 -0.01 -9.95
C ALA A 136 -5.88 -0.96 -9.53
N PRO A 137 -5.01 -1.41 -10.46
CA PRO A 137 -3.89 -2.26 -10.10
C PRO A 137 -3.02 -1.60 -9.03
N PRO A 138 -2.79 -2.26 -7.88
CA PRO A 138 -1.95 -1.69 -6.83
C PRO A 138 -0.49 -1.65 -7.30
N LYS A 139 0.27 -0.76 -6.69
CA LYS A 139 1.66 -0.48 -7.02
C LYS A 139 2.54 -0.80 -5.84
N TYR A 140 3.81 -1.10 -6.08
CA TYR A 140 4.78 -1.27 -5.01
C TYR A 140 6.16 -0.73 -5.41
N LEU A 141 6.93 -0.39 -4.38
CA LEU A 141 8.33 0.01 -4.43
C LEU A 141 9.11 -0.92 -3.52
N ILE A 142 10.27 -1.34 -3.98
CA ILE A 142 11.24 -2.11 -3.20
C ILE A 142 12.46 -1.22 -3.05
N GLU A 143 12.80 -0.91 -1.81
CA GLU A 143 13.94 -0.07 -1.48
C GLU A 143 15.02 -0.91 -0.81
N PHE A 144 16.23 -0.89 -1.37
CA PHE A 144 17.37 -1.54 -0.73
C PHE A 144 17.93 -0.64 0.39
N LEU A 145 17.95 -1.16 1.62
CA LEU A 145 18.38 -0.46 2.84
C LEU A 145 19.76 -0.89 3.32
N CYS A 146 20.60 -1.39 2.41
CA CYS A 146 21.94 -1.89 2.71
C CYS A 146 21.96 -3.17 3.56
N TYR A 147 23.16 -3.52 4.00
CA TYR A 147 23.43 -4.76 4.72
C TYR A 147 23.39 -4.51 6.22
N THR A 148 22.89 -5.48 6.96
CA THR A 148 23.02 -5.55 8.43
C THR A 148 23.77 -6.82 8.82
N PRO A 149 24.51 -6.85 9.93
CA PRO A 149 25.09 -8.09 10.43
C PRO A 149 24.00 -9.15 10.66
N ARG A 150 24.28 -10.39 10.27
CA ARG A 150 23.41 -11.56 10.52
C ARG A 150 23.27 -11.81 12.02
N ASP A 151 24.39 -11.69 12.73
CA ASP A 151 24.48 -11.70 14.20
C ASP A 151 25.23 -10.43 14.65
N PRO A 152 24.58 -9.54 15.43
CA PRO A 152 25.21 -8.30 15.89
C PRO A 152 26.34 -8.54 16.90
N THR A 153 26.46 -9.74 17.46
CA THR A 153 27.50 -10.11 18.43
C THR A 153 28.65 -10.90 17.82
N SER A 154 28.46 -11.43 16.60
CA SER A 154 29.45 -12.24 15.90
C SER A 154 29.39 -11.94 14.40
N TYR A 155 30.10 -10.89 14.00
CA TYR A 155 30.29 -10.54 12.60
C TYR A 155 31.73 -10.16 12.35
N THR A 156 32.23 -10.49 11.16
CA THR A 156 33.46 -9.91 10.65
C THR A 156 33.07 -8.69 9.83
N GLU A 157 33.75 -7.56 10.08
CA GLU A 157 33.63 -6.43 9.17
C GLU A 157 34.03 -6.87 7.75
N PRO A 158 33.35 -6.33 6.71
CA PRO A 158 33.38 -6.89 5.35
C PRO A 158 34.80 -7.15 4.82
N PRO A 159 34.97 -8.16 3.92
CA PRO A 159 34.04 -8.53 2.86
C PRO A 159 33.41 -9.93 2.97
N ASP A 160 33.26 -10.48 4.18
CA ASP A 160 32.54 -11.75 4.32
C ASP A 160 31.02 -11.51 4.35
N TYR A 161 30.39 -11.49 3.18
CA TYR A 161 28.93 -11.37 3.07
C TYR A 161 28.17 -12.58 3.66
N THR A 162 28.83 -13.64 4.14
CA THR A 162 28.14 -14.74 4.82
C THR A 162 27.62 -14.34 6.20
N SER A 163 28.31 -13.42 6.89
CA SER A 163 27.89 -12.87 8.19
C SER A 163 27.01 -11.62 8.06
N TRP A 164 26.58 -11.26 6.84
CA TRP A 164 25.75 -10.08 6.56
C TRP A 164 24.52 -10.49 5.77
N VAL A 165 23.43 -9.73 5.94
CA VAL A 165 22.15 -9.98 5.26
C VAL A 165 21.64 -8.69 4.63
N ARG A 166 20.96 -8.83 3.50
CA ARG A 166 20.38 -7.70 2.76
C ARG A 166 19.04 -7.33 3.37
N ILE A 167 18.85 -6.04 3.65
CA ILE A 167 17.58 -5.49 4.11
C ILE A 167 16.93 -4.69 3.00
N TYR A 168 15.64 -4.92 2.84
CA TYR A 168 14.79 -4.20 1.91
C TYR A 168 13.62 -3.60 2.67
N ARG A 169 13.06 -2.54 2.11
CA ARG A 169 11.79 -1.96 2.52
C ARG A 169 10.83 -2.01 1.35
N VAL A 170 9.78 -2.79 1.50
CA VAL A 170 8.71 -2.87 0.51
C VAL A 170 7.62 -1.91 0.93
N THR A 171 7.28 -0.98 0.04
CA THR A 171 6.13 -0.09 0.22
C THR A 171 5.10 -0.43 -0.83
N ALA A 172 3.87 -0.74 -0.43
CA ALA A 172 2.76 -0.98 -1.33
C ALA A 172 1.75 0.15 -1.24
N LEU A 173 1.15 0.50 -2.38
CA LEU A 173 0.14 1.52 -2.52
C LEU A 173 -1.02 0.95 -3.32
N ALA A 174 -2.20 0.94 -2.71
CA ALA A 174 -3.43 0.47 -3.34
C ALA A 174 -4.56 1.48 -3.20
N TYR A 175 -5.54 1.33 -4.07
CA TYR A 175 -6.78 2.08 -4.07
C TYR A 175 -7.95 1.11 -3.89
N GLY A 176 -9.02 1.58 -3.27
CA GLY A 176 -10.29 0.86 -3.24
C GLY A 176 -10.98 0.86 -4.60
N SER A 177 -12.26 0.57 -4.59
CA SER A 177 -13.13 0.77 -5.76
C SER A 177 -13.26 2.27 -6.10
N HIS A 178 -13.04 3.15 -5.13
CA HIS A 178 -12.96 4.60 -5.33
C HIS A 178 -11.52 5.11 -5.19
N PRO A 179 -11.10 6.08 -6.03
CA PRO A 179 -9.74 6.63 -6.01
C PRO A 179 -9.41 7.44 -4.75
N GLU A 180 -10.43 7.90 -4.00
CA GLU A 180 -10.28 8.61 -2.74
C GLU A 180 -9.85 7.68 -1.58
N THR A 181 -10.17 6.39 -1.68
CA THR A 181 -9.78 5.40 -0.68
C THR A 181 -8.41 4.85 -1.03
N ARG A 182 -7.38 5.37 -0.36
CA ARG A 182 -5.99 5.04 -0.61
C ARG A 182 -5.36 4.42 0.63
N ILE A 183 -4.69 3.28 0.46
CA ILE A 183 -3.95 2.58 1.52
C ILE A 183 -2.49 2.43 1.11
N MET A 184 -1.61 2.74 2.06
CA MET A 184 -0.18 2.51 1.93
C MET A 184 0.29 1.62 3.07
N LEU A 185 0.93 0.50 2.73
CA LEU A 185 1.54 -0.44 3.66
C LEU A 185 3.04 -0.46 3.46
N GLN A 186 3.78 -0.73 4.53
CA GLN A 186 5.23 -0.80 4.49
C GLN A 186 5.73 -1.97 5.34
N SER A 187 6.61 -2.78 4.77
CA SER A 187 7.27 -3.91 5.42
C SER A 187 8.78 -3.75 5.29
N THR A 188 9.52 -4.18 6.32
CA THR A 188 10.97 -4.33 6.25
C THR A 188 11.26 -5.82 6.08
N TYR A 189 11.84 -6.16 4.94
CA TYR A 189 12.08 -7.54 4.53
C TYR A 189 13.57 -7.85 4.57
N ARG A 190 13.93 -8.97 5.21
CA ARG A 190 15.31 -9.45 5.32
C ARG A 190 15.44 -10.72 4.49
N VAL A 191 16.46 -10.79 3.65
CA VAL A 191 16.80 -12.01 2.91
C VAL A 191 18.02 -12.66 3.55
N ASP A 192 17.92 -13.96 3.80
CA ASP A 192 18.94 -14.78 4.46
C ASP A 192 19.82 -15.56 3.49
#